data_AF-A0A6G0X466-F1
#
_entry.id   AF-A0A6G0X466-F1
#
_cell.length_a   1.000
_cell.length_b   1.000
_cell.length_c   1.000
_cell.angle_alpha   90.00
_cell.angle_beta   90.00
_cell.angle_gamma   90.00
#
_symmetry.space_group_name_H-M   'P 1'
#
loop_
_entity.id
_entity.type
_entity.pdbx_description
1 polymer ?
#
loop_
_entity_poly.entity_id
_entity_poly.type
_entity_poly.pdbx_seq_one_letter_code
_entity_poly.pdbx_strand_id
1 'polypeptide(L)'
;MKCDVGFMAINFRGRVDGVDRKLAGNYESSIGYQPEDYATPALIRESLAKNGLHRARSGAFPSMWRNTSAIATSWITLYEPAELPGWNMVEHLPAIAFSRPFTTIAIFFQRTPTSIGMILGARGELNVDNEAAVTPVAATN
;
A
#
# COMPACT_ATOMS: atom_id res chain seq x y z
N MET A 1 -6.79 -4.79 -16.15
CA MET A 1 -6.78 -3.34 -15.88
C MET A 1 -5.36 -2.84 -16.07
N LYS A 2 -5.11 -1.90 -16.98
CA LYS A 2 -3.78 -1.29 -17.19
C LYS A 2 -3.76 -0.01 -16.33
N CYS A 3 -2.72 0.19 -15.53
CA CYS A 3 -2.47 1.46 -14.85
C CYS A 3 -1.45 2.27 -15.64
N ASP A 4 -1.65 3.58 -15.71
CA ASP A 4 -0.72 4.51 -16.36
C ASP A 4 0.39 4.95 -15.39
N VAL A 5 0.10 4.94 -14.09
CA VAL A 5 1.05 5.24 -13.01
C VAL A 5 0.92 4.26 -11.84
N GLY A 6 2.05 3.82 -11.32
CA GLY A 6 2.15 3.08 -10.06
C GLY A 6 2.66 3.98 -8.95
N PHE A 7 2.27 3.72 -7.71
CA PHE A 7 2.85 4.36 -6.53
C PHE A 7 3.32 3.30 -5.57
N MET A 8 4.48 3.50 -4.96
CA MET A 8 4.94 2.70 -3.83
C MET A 8 4.92 3.57 -2.58
N ALA A 9 4.06 3.24 -1.62
CA ALA A 9 4.08 3.87 -0.31
C ALA A 9 5.29 3.37 0.48
N ILE A 10 6.03 4.30 1.06
CA ILE A 10 7.29 4.06 1.78
C ILE A 10 7.21 4.69 3.16
N ASN A 11 7.75 3.99 4.15
CA ASN A 11 7.84 4.49 5.52
C ASN A 11 9.08 5.39 5.69
N PHE A 12 8.97 6.62 6.16
CA PHE A 12 10.13 7.50 6.35
C PHE A 12 11.06 7.11 7.50
N ARG A 13 10.59 6.25 8.41
CA ARG A 13 11.37 5.87 9.59
C ARG A 13 12.67 5.18 9.19
N GLY A 14 13.78 5.68 9.70
CA GLY A 14 15.13 5.22 9.33
C GLY A 14 15.61 5.65 7.94
N ARG A 15 14.86 6.53 7.25
CA ARG A 15 15.22 7.08 5.93
C ARG A 15 15.35 8.61 5.93
N VAL A 16 14.78 9.28 6.93
CA VAL A 16 14.86 10.73 7.14
C VAL A 16 15.42 10.99 8.54
N ASP A 17 16.34 11.94 8.63
CA ASP A 17 16.98 12.31 9.90
C ASP A 17 15.93 12.74 10.93
N GLY A 18 16.06 12.20 12.15
CA GLY A 18 15.13 12.46 13.25
C GLY A 18 13.78 11.72 13.15
N VAL A 19 13.53 10.92 12.10
CA VAL A 19 12.32 10.11 11.96
C VAL A 19 12.62 8.64 12.28
N ASP A 20 12.19 8.18 13.45
CA ASP A 20 12.46 6.82 13.95
C ASP A 20 11.19 6.00 14.28
N ARG A 21 11.40 4.75 14.71
CA ARG A 21 10.32 3.80 15.05
C ARG A 21 9.51 4.18 16.29
N LYS A 22 9.97 5.12 17.11
CA LYS A 22 9.30 5.54 18.36
C LYS A 22 8.26 6.62 18.12
N LEU A 23 8.34 7.32 16.99
CA LEU A 23 7.36 8.35 16.64
C LEU A 23 6.01 7.72 16.25
N ALA A 24 4.96 8.16 16.93
CA ALA A 24 3.58 7.83 16.59
C ALA A 24 3.06 8.73 15.46
N GLY A 25 2.26 8.16 14.55
CA GLY A 25 1.67 8.87 13.41
C GLY A 25 2.10 8.34 12.05
N ASN A 26 1.57 8.98 11.00
CA ASN A 26 1.81 8.60 9.61
C ASN A 26 3.07 9.31 9.09
N TYR A 27 4.17 8.56 9.07
CA TYR A 27 5.43 8.98 8.46
C TYR A 27 5.64 8.19 7.18
N GLU A 28 4.93 8.59 6.14
CA GLU A 28 5.00 7.95 4.84
C GLU A 28 5.08 8.95 3.69
N SER A 29 5.59 8.47 2.56
CA SER A 29 5.48 9.14 1.26
C SER A 29 5.20 8.11 0.19
N SER A 30 5.03 8.57 -1.04
CA SER A 30 4.93 7.71 -2.20
C SER A 30 6.04 8.02 -3.20
N ILE A 31 6.59 6.97 -3.81
CA ILE A 31 7.38 7.07 -5.04
C ILE A 31 6.42 6.78 -6.19
N GLY A 32 6.20 7.75 -7.07
CA GLY A 32 5.49 7.52 -8.33
C GLY A 32 6.37 6.77 -9.30
N TYR A 33 5.79 5.92 -10.14
CA TYR A 33 6.46 5.14 -11.17
C TYR A 33 5.64 5.15 -12.46
N GLN A 34 6.34 5.27 -13.59
CA GLN A 34 5.80 5.09 -14.93
C GLN A 34 6.27 3.72 -15.49
N PRO A 35 5.67 3.20 -16.58
CA PRO A 35 6.05 1.92 -17.18
C PRO A 35 7.55 1.70 -17.38
N GLU A 36 8.27 2.74 -17.77
CA GLU A 36 9.72 2.77 -17.96
C GLU A 36 10.52 2.61 -16.65
N ASP A 37 9.96 3.01 -15.51
CA ASP A 37 10.63 2.97 -14.21
C ASP A 37 10.61 1.55 -13.59
N TYR A 38 9.63 0.72 -13.97
CA TYR A 38 9.54 -0.69 -13.55
C TYR A 38 9.76 -1.67 -14.71
N ALA A 39 10.30 -1.19 -15.83
CA ALA A 39 10.65 -2.03 -16.98
C ALA A 39 11.63 -3.16 -16.60
N THR A 40 12.44 -2.95 -15.56
CA THR A 40 13.27 -4.00 -14.95
C THR A 40 13.23 -3.91 -13.42
N PRO A 41 13.36 -5.05 -12.69
CA PRO A 41 13.46 -5.03 -11.24
C PRO A 41 14.67 -4.24 -10.71
N ALA A 42 15.72 -4.09 -11.51
CA ALA A 42 16.91 -3.33 -11.12
C ALA A 42 16.61 -1.85 -10.89
N LEU A 43 15.73 -1.26 -11.70
CA LEU A 43 15.34 0.16 -11.58
C LEU A 43 14.55 0.43 -10.30
N ILE A 44 13.72 -0.51 -9.86
CA ILE A 44 13.04 -0.42 -8.55
C ILE A 44 14.03 -0.59 -7.39
N ARG A 45 15.04 -1.46 -7.53
CA ARG A 45 16.09 -1.55 -6.50
C ARG A 45 16.93 -0.28 -6.43
N GLU A 46 17.23 0.31 -7.59
CA GLU A 46 17.97 1.56 -7.69
C GLU A 46 17.21 2.72 -7.03
N SER A 47 15.90 2.86 -7.28
CA SER A 47 15.08 3.89 -6.61
C SER A 47 15.07 3.75 -5.08
N LEU A 48 15.22 2.53 -4.57
CA LEU A 48 15.23 2.22 -3.13
C LEU A 48 16.62 2.27 -2.48
N ALA A 49 17.71 2.34 -3.25
CA ALA A 49 19.07 2.07 -2.75
C ALA A 49 19.64 3.11 -1.77
N LYS A 50 19.27 4.39 -1.89
CA LYS A 50 19.80 5.46 -1.00
C LYS A 50 18.90 5.67 0.23
N ASN A 51 17.75 6.31 0.00
CA ASN A 51 16.75 6.61 1.01
C ASN A 51 15.35 6.20 0.54
N GLY A 52 15.23 5.65 -0.67
CA GLY A 52 13.94 5.30 -1.25
C GLY A 52 13.02 6.49 -1.50
N LEU A 53 13.50 7.72 -1.60
CA LEU A 53 12.62 8.90 -1.72
C LEU A 53 12.47 9.42 -3.15
N HIS A 54 13.08 8.75 -4.13
CA HIS A 54 13.12 9.22 -5.52
C HIS A 54 13.09 8.05 -6.50
N ARG A 55 12.60 8.33 -7.71
CA ARG A 55 12.71 7.40 -8.85
C ARG A 55 14.17 7.24 -9.26
N ALA A 56 14.51 6.09 -9.83
CA ALA A 56 15.82 5.86 -10.45
C ALA A 56 16.05 6.80 -11.64
N ARG A 57 14.99 7.10 -12.41
CA ARG A 57 15.04 8.02 -13.54
C ARG A 57 14.39 9.35 -13.21
N SER A 58 14.98 10.43 -13.70
CA SER A 58 14.42 11.78 -13.65
C SER A 58 13.68 12.11 -14.95
N GLY A 59 12.59 12.87 -14.85
CA GLY A 59 11.76 13.24 -16.01
C GLY A 59 10.41 13.80 -15.58
N ALA A 60 9.63 14.28 -16.53
CA ALA A 60 8.27 14.75 -16.25
C ALA A 60 7.41 13.60 -15.72
N PHE A 61 6.85 13.76 -14.52
CA PHE A 61 5.85 12.83 -14.00
C PHE A 61 4.46 13.36 -14.36
N PRO A 62 3.56 12.53 -14.90
CA PRO A 62 2.24 13.01 -15.29
C PRO A 62 1.42 13.36 -14.04
N SER A 63 0.50 14.32 -14.19
CA SER A 63 -0.40 14.70 -13.10
C SER A 63 -1.23 13.51 -12.63
N MET A 64 -1.27 13.27 -11.32
CA MET A 64 -2.04 12.19 -10.68
C MET A 64 -3.55 12.26 -10.97
N TRP A 65 -4.06 13.41 -11.40
CA TRP A 65 -5.48 13.65 -11.69
C TRP A 65 -5.93 13.24 -13.11
N ARG A 66 -5.00 12.82 -13.97
CA ARG A 66 -5.30 12.53 -15.40
C ARG A 66 -5.18 11.06 -15.78
N ASN A 67 -4.83 10.18 -14.85
CA ASN A 67 -4.34 8.84 -15.15
C ASN A 67 -4.96 7.77 -14.25
N THR A 68 -5.00 6.54 -14.74
CA THR A 68 -5.33 5.37 -13.92
C THR A 68 -4.12 5.02 -13.04
N SER A 69 -4.36 4.82 -11.74
CA SER A 69 -3.30 4.55 -10.78
C SER A 69 -3.37 3.14 -10.20
N ALA A 70 -2.26 2.70 -9.61
CA ALA A 70 -2.22 1.60 -8.66
C ALA A 70 -1.25 1.95 -7.53
N ILE A 71 -1.48 1.41 -6.34
CA ILE A 71 -0.64 1.64 -5.16
C ILE A 71 -0.15 0.29 -4.62
N ALA A 72 1.14 0.20 -4.33
CA ALA A 72 1.73 -0.89 -3.58
C ALA A 72 2.27 -0.36 -2.24
N THR A 73 2.02 -1.07 -1.15
CA THR A 73 2.59 -0.76 0.17
C THR A 73 3.10 -2.04 0.82
N SER A 74 4.15 -1.94 1.63
CA SER A 74 4.76 -3.06 2.32
C SER A 74 4.80 -2.83 3.82
N TRP A 75 4.17 -3.74 4.55
CA TRP A 75 4.15 -3.83 6.00
C TRP A 75 5.00 -5.01 6.49
N ILE A 76 5.79 -5.62 5.61
CA ILE A 76 6.64 -6.78 5.92
C ILE A 76 7.57 -6.50 7.12
N THR A 77 8.23 -5.34 7.11
CA THR A 77 9.19 -4.97 8.16
C THR A 77 8.54 -4.47 9.45
N LEU A 78 7.21 -4.38 9.51
CA LEU A 78 6.46 -4.03 10.71
C LEU A 78 6.11 -5.27 11.55
N TYR A 79 6.49 -6.46 11.08
CA TYR A 79 6.24 -7.70 11.79
C TYR A 79 7.01 -7.76 13.11
N GLU A 80 6.26 -7.90 14.19
CA GLU A 80 6.75 -8.24 15.52
C GLU A 80 5.81 -9.31 16.07
N PRO A 81 6.31 -10.46 16.55
CA PRO A 81 5.44 -11.50 17.09
C PRO A 81 4.74 -10.99 18.35
N ALA A 82 3.42 -11.11 18.40
CA ALA A 82 2.65 -10.78 19.59
C ALA A 82 2.87 -11.86 20.67
N GLU A 83 3.39 -11.46 21.82
CA GLU A 83 3.57 -12.34 22.97
C GLU A 83 2.40 -12.15 23.95
N LEU A 84 1.54 -13.17 24.05
CA LEU A 84 0.45 -13.21 25.00
C LEU A 84 0.58 -14.49 25.85
N PRO A 85 0.51 -14.43 27.19
CA PRO A 85 0.71 -15.62 28.04
C PRO A 85 -0.23 -16.77 27.68
N GLY A 86 0.34 -17.93 27.37
CA GLY A 86 -0.40 -19.14 26.99
C GLY A 86 -0.88 -19.18 25.53
N TRP A 87 -0.51 -18.19 24.71
CA TRP A 87 -0.92 -18.08 23.32
C TRP A 87 0.30 -18.06 22.40
N ASN A 88 0.18 -18.71 21.24
CA ASN A 88 1.18 -18.67 20.19
C ASN A 88 0.55 -18.06 18.94
N MET A 89 1.16 -17.00 18.42
CA MET A 89 0.71 -16.37 17.18
C MET A 89 1.02 -17.29 15.99
N VAL A 90 -0.01 -17.87 15.38
CA VAL A 90 0.12 -18.75 14.20
C VAL A 90 0.30 -17.91 12.93
N GLU A 91 -0.47 -16.84 12.81
CA GLU A 91 -0.46 -15.94 11.66
C GLU A 91 -0.62 -14.48 12.09
N HIS A 92 0.00 -13.59 11.33
CA HIS A 92 -0.12 -12.15 11.43
C HIS A 92 -0.85 -11.64 10.19
N LEU A 93 -2.15 -11.36 10.35
CA LEU A 93 -3.03 -10.89 9.28
C LEU A 93 -3.39 -9.41 9.51
N PRO A 94 -3.30 -8.55 8.47
CA PRO A 94 -3.76 -7.19 8.56
C PRO A 94 -5.24 -7.10 8.96
N ALA A 95 -5.55 -6.27 9.96
CA ALA A 95 -6.93 -5.88 10.26
C ALA A 95 -7.37 -4.81 9.27
N ILE A 96 -8.17 -5.20 8.26
CA ILE A 96 -8.63 -4.31 7.20
C ILE A 96 -10.15 -4.22 7.22
N ALA A 97 -10.68 -3.00 7.31
CA ALA A 97 -12.05 -2.71 6.95
C ALA A 97 -12.11 -2.48 5.43
N PHE A 98 -12.70 -3.43 4.70
CA PHE A 98 -12.82 -3.30 3.25
C PHE A 98 -13.88 -2.25 2.88
N SER A 99 -13.42 -1.13 2.35
CA SER A 99 -14.22 -0.21 1.54
C SER A 99 -13.84 -0.37 0.06
N ARG A 100 -14.71 0.07 -0.86
CA ARG A 100 -14.36 0.06 -2.29
C ARG A 100 -13.10 0.91 -2.49
N PRO A 101 -12.01 0.36 -3.03
CA PRO A 101 -10.77 1.11 -3.13
C PRO A 101 -10.89 2.11 -4.30
N PHE A 102 -10.44 3.34 -4.07
CA PHE A 102 -10.45 4.40 -5.09
C PHE A 102 -9.49 4.09 -6.27
N THR A 103 -8.53 3.19 -6.04
CA THR A 103 -7.50 2.75 -6.98
C THR A 103 -7.16 1.28 -6.73
N THR A 104 -6.43 0.62 -7.63
CA THR A 104 -5.96 -0.74 -7.35
C THR A 104 -4.88 -0.70 -6.28
N ILE A 105 -5.00 -1.50 -5.22
CA ILE A 105 -4.05 -1.54 -4.11
C ILE A 105 -3.50 -2.94 -3.88
N ALA A 106 -2.19 -3.04 -3.67
CA ALA A 106 -1.50 -4.23 -3.19
C ALA A 106 -0.84 -3.94 -1.84
N ILE A 107 -1.15 -4.75 -0.82
CA ILE A 107 -0.57 -4.65 0.52
C ILE A 107 0.21 -5.93 0.77
N PHE A 108 1.53 -5.83 0.89
CA PHE A 108 2.40 -6.92 1.28
C PHE A 108 2.60 -6.93 2.79
N PHE A 109 2.54 -8.09 3.43
CA PHE A 109 2.72 -8.22 4.88
C PHE A 109 3.40 -9.54 5.22
N GLN A 110 4.10 -9.58 6.34
CA GLN A 110 4.66 -10.84 6.84
C GLN A 110 3.54 -11.62 7.53
N ARG A 111 3.15 -12.79 6.97
CA ARG A 111 2.07 -13.63 7.50
C ARG A 111 2.57 -14.55 8.61
N THR A 112 3.74 -15.15 8.43
CA THR A 112 4.43 -16.00 9.41
C THR A 112 5.91 -15.63 9.43
N PRO A 113 6.76 -16.10 10.36
CA PRO A 113 8.20 -15.81 10.33
C PRO A 113 8.91 -16.16 9.02
N THR A 114 8.33 -17.05 8.21
CA THR A 114 8.93 -17.56 6.96
C THR A 114 8.10 -17.28 5.71
N SER A 115 6.94 -16.62 5.83
CA SER A 115 6.05 -16.38 4.69
C SER A 115 5.52 -14.96 4.60
N ILE A 116 5.39 -14.48 3.36
CA ILE A 116 4.80 -13.19 3.00
C ILE A 116 3.41 -13.43 2.42
N GLY A 117 2.44 -12.65 2.88
CA GLY A 117 1.11 -12.56 2.32
C GLY A 117 0.93 -11.30 1.46
N MET A 118 -0.09 -11.32 0.61
CA MET A 118 -0.50 -10.17 -0.19
C MET A 118 -2.02 -10.02 -0.17
N ILE A 119 -2.50 -8.81 0.09
CA ILE A 119 -3.91 -8.43 -0.12
C ILE A 119 -3.97 -7.59 -1.38
N LEU A 120 -4.81 -7.99 -2.33
CA LEU A 120 -5.06 -7.28 -3.58
C LEU A 120 -6.49 -6.76 -3.60
N GLY A 121 -6.65 -5.44 -3.59
CA GLY A 121 -7.92 -4.76 -3.82
C GLY A 121 -7.93 -4.15 -5.21
N ALA A 122 -8.71 -4.70 -6.13
CA ALA A 122 -8.88 -4.11 -7.45
C ALA A 122 -10.05 -3.12 -7.46
N ARG A 123 -9.90 -2.01 -8.19
CA ARG A 123 -11.04 -1.16 -8.51
C ARG A 123 -11.92 -1.91 -9.51
N GLY A 124 -13.14 -2.26 -9.09
CA GLY A 124 -14.17 -2.79 -9.99
C GLY A 124 -14.68 -1.72 -10.96
N GLU A 125 -15.36 -2.15 -12.04
CA GLU A 125 -16.12 -1.22 -12.89
C GLU A 125 -17.17 -0.48 -12.04
N LEU A 126 -17.37 0.81 -12.32
CA LEU A 126 -18.51 1.55 -11.78
C LEU A 126 -19.76 0.95 -12.42
N ASN A 127 -20.41 -0.01 -11.76
CA ASN A 127 -21.82 -0.27 -12.03
C ASN A 127 -22.59 0.95 -11.54
N VAL A 128 -22.85 1.88 -12.46
CA VAL A 128 -23.68 3.08 -12.26
C VAL A 128 -25.13 2.69 -11.90
N ASP A 129 -25.49 1.41 -12.03
CA ASP A 129 -26.83 0.90 -11.74
C ASP A 129 -27.05 0.46 -10.27
N ASN A 130 -26.02 0.55 -9.41
CA ASN A 130 -26.09 0.01 -8.04
C ASN A 130 -26.20 1.07 -6.92
N GLU A 131 -26.66 2.27 -7.25
CA GLU A 131 -26.98 3.32 -6.25
C GLU A 131 -28.31 3.05 -5.51
N ALA A 132 -29.05 2.00 -5.86
CA ALA A 132 -30.39 1.72 -5.33
C ALA A 132 -30.45 0.73 -4.13
N ALA A 133 -29.32 0.31 -3.54
CA ALA A 133 -29.31 -0.65 -2.43
C ALA A 133 -28.63 -0.13 -1.16
N VAL A 134 -29.01 1.08 -0.73
CA VAL A 134 -28.89 1.47 0.69
C VAL A 134 -30.31 1.64 1.21
N THR A 135 -30.90 0.53 1.66
CA THR A 135 -32.14 0.60 2.44
C THR A 135 -31.83 1.31 3.75
N PRO A 136 -32.53 2.40 4.13
CA PRO A 136 -32.39 2.96 5.46
C PRO A 136 -32.85 1.90 6.47
N VAL A 137 -32.02 1.60 7.47
CA VAL A 137 -32.47 0.84 8.63
C VAL A 137 -33.51 1.70 9.34
N ALA A 138 -34.78 1.32 9.24
CA ALA A 138 -35.85 1.97 9.97
C ALA A 138 -35.56 1.83 11.47
N ALA A 139 -35.43 2.96 12.16
CA ALA A 139 -35.44 3.01 13.60
C ALA A 139 -36.84 2.61 14.08
N THR A 140 -36.97 1.42 14.66
CA THR A 140 -38.14 1.06 15.45
C THR A 140 -37.93 1.54 16.88
N ASN A 141 -38.86 2.41 17.32
CA ASN A 141 -39.04 2.83 18.72
C ASN A 141 -39.41 1.65 19.63
#